data_AF-A0ABD2T8C7-F1
#
_entry.id   AF-A0ABD2T8C7-F1
#
_cell.length_a   1.000
_cell.length_b   1.000
_cell.length_c   1.000
_cell.angle_alpha   90.00
_cell.angle_beta   90.00
_cell.angle_gamma   90.00
#
_symmetry.space_group_name_H-M   'P 1'
#
loop_
_entity.id
_entity.type
_entity.pdbx_description
1 polymer ?
#
loop_
_entity_poly.entity_id
_entity_poly.type
_entity_poly.pdbx_seq_one_letter_code
_entity_poly.pdbx_strand_id
1 'polypeptide(L)'
;MPSQNVSILYHAKAACLGCIIDGTRLNLGMIIAQEMVMRVKQRHTSLPFSLSITKLCRWARVLRGVKKDVEMIPTSSTDIWRIEAEHLKDEAIPVDSYPVVDTDSLPAEALLPTPTHGTSGTPCVVPSDTPGSFVAALPPRPAAAISRTPLTQALLLWIEQLAHSADRRAARLEASISSMIQTTLADAGTPLSAAIDDLATRIAVCERGQGATEEVIALKAAIVVLRSDMH
;
A
#
# COMPACT_ATOMS: atom_id res chain seq x y z
N MET A 1 -38.48 48.93 -2.66
CA MET A 1 -39.16 47.91 -1.84
C MET A 1 -38.74 46.55 -2.36
N PRO A 2 -37.76 45.86 -1.75
CA PRO A 2 -37.36 44.52 -2.18
C PRO A 2 -38.52 43.53 -1.94
N SER A 3 -38.86 42.74 -2.96
CA SER A 3 -39.98 41.80 -2.92
C SER A 3 -39.64 40.59 -2.04
N GLN A 4 -40.60 40.15 -1.22
CA GLN A 4 -40.44 39.02 -0.27
C GLN A 4 -39.91 37.73 -0.93
N ASN A 5 -40.15 37.54 -2.23
CA ASN A 5 -39.72 36.36 -2.98
C ASN A 5 -38.20 36.17 -3.02
N VAL A 6 -37.43 37.27 -2.97
CA VAL A 6 -35.95 37.20 -2.99
C VAL A 6 -35.42 36.59 -1.68
N SER A 7 -36.05 36.92 -0.54
CA SER A 7 -35.59 36.44 0.77
C SER A 7 -35.78 34.94 0.97
N ILE A 8 -36.83 34.36 0.39
CA ILE A 8 -37.14 32.93 0.50
C ILE A 8 -36.11 32.09 -0.27
N LEU A 9 -35.67 32.58 -1.44
CA LEU A 9 -34.71 31.88 -2.29
C LEU A 9 -33.30 31.85 -1.68
N TYR A 10 -32.85 32.97 -1.11
CA TYR A 10 -31.55 33.02 -0.40
C TYR A 10 -31.52 32.07 0.80
N HIS A 11 -32.65 31.91 1.50
CA HIS A 11 -32.70 31.04 2.67
C HIS A 11 -32.67 29.55 2.29
N ALA A 12 -33.37 29.16 1.22
CA ALA A 12 -33.31 27.79 0.69
C ALA A 12 -31.91 27.42 0.16
N LYS A 13 -31.20 28.38 -0.46
CA LYS A 13 -29.84 28.18 -0.98
C LYS A 13 -28.82 27.96 0.13
N ALA A 14 -28.92 28.72 1.23
CA ALA A 14 -28.06 28.54 2.41
C ALA A 14 -28.32 27.19 3.11
N ALA A 15 -29.58 26.78 3.22
CA ALA A 15 -29.94 25.48 3.80
C ALA A 15 -29.42 24.31 2.94
N CYS A 16 -29.53 24.39 1.61
CA CYS A 16 -29.06 23.36 0.69
C CYS A 16 -27.52 23.20 0.74
N LEU A 17 -26.78 24.31 0.76
CA LEU A 17 -25.32 24.30 0.92
C LEU A 17 -24.89 23.73 2.28
N GLY A 18 -25.62 24.05 3.35
CA GLY A 18 -25.41 23.44 4.67
C GLY A 18 -25.58 21.92 4.64
N CYS A 19 -26.64 21.42 4.00
CA CYS A 19 -26.90 19.98 3.87
C CYS A 19 -25.81 19.25 3.06
N ILE A 20 -25.28 19.86 2.00
CA ILE A 20 -24.21 19.24 1.19
C ILE A 20 -22.90 19.18 1.98
N ILE A 21 -22.56 20.23 2.72
CA ILE A 21 -21.36 20.30 3.57
C ILE A 21 -21.46 19.33 4.75
N ASP A 22 -22.62 19.27 5.43
CA ASP A 22 -22.82 18.32 6.53
C ASP A 22 -22.86 16.87 6.03
N GLY A 23 -23.47 16.60 4.87
CA GLY A 23 -23.46 15.29 4.24
C GLY A 23 -22.05 14.81 3.86
N THR A 24 -21.22 15.68 3.28
CA THR A 24 -19.82 15.36 2.93
C THR A 24 -18.92 15.21 4.16
N ARG A 25 -19.13 16.00 5.23
CA ARG A 25 -18.39 15.83 6.50
C ARG A 25 -18.74 14.53 7.21
N LEU A 26 -20.00 14.09 7.17
CA LEU A 26 -20.41 12.80 7.74
C LEU A 26 -19.78 11.62 7.00
N ASN A 27 -19.66 11.69 5.67
CA ASN A 27 -18.99 10.66 4.88
C ASN A 27 -17.49 10.54 5.21
N LEU A 28 -16.78 11.67 5.36
CA LEU A 28 -15.35 11.65 5.68
C LEU A 28 -15.10 11.13 7.11
N GLY A 29 -15.91 11.53 8.09
CA GLY A 29 -15.83 11.02 9.46
C GLY A 29 -16.09 9.51 9.53
N MET A 30 -17.05 9.02 8.75
CA MET A 30 -17.37 7.59 8.66
C MET A 30 -16.25 6.78 7.99
N ILE A 31 -15.63 7.30 6.92
CA ILE A 31 -14.48 6.66 6.28
C ILE A 31 -13.29 6.57 7.24
N ILE A 32 -12.96 7.65 7.97
CA ILE A 32 -11.88 7.65 8.96
C ILE A 32 -12.18 6.67 10.10
N ALA A 33 -13.42 6.65 10.61
CA ALA A 33 -13.83 5.71 11.66
C ALA A 33 -13.71 4.25 11.18
N GLN A 34 -14.18 3.95 9.96
CA GLN A 34 -14.08 2.62 9.37
C GLN A 34 -12.62 2.21 9.12
N GLU A 35 -11.77 3.13 8.67
CA GLU A 35 -10.32 2.91 8.53
C GLU A 35 -9.66 2.60 9.89
N MET A 36 -9.98 3.36 10.95
CA MET A 36 -9.47 3.10 12.30
C MET A 36 -9.91 1.72 12.82
N VAL A 37 -11.17 1.34 12.60
CA VAL A 37 -11.68 0.01 12.96
C VAL A 37 -10.97 -1.09 12.17
N MET A 38 -10.74 -0.89 10.87
CA MET A 38 -9.97 -1.83 10.06
C MET A 38 -8.50 -1.91 10.49
N ARG A 39 -7.84 -0.81 10.85
CA ARG A 39 -6.47 -0.81 11.38
C ARG A 39 -6.36 -1.49 12.75
N VAL A 40 -7.33 -1.30 13.63
CA VAL A 40 -7.39 -1.99 14.93
C VAL A 40 -7.61 -3.49 14.70
N LYS A 41 -8.59 -3.86 13.87
CA LYS A 41 -8.88 -5.26 13.53
C LYS A 41 -7.71 -5.93 12.82
N GLN A 42 -7.05 -5.22 11.90
CA GLN A 42 -5.83 -5.67 11.25
C GLN A 42 -4.70 -5.82 12.26
N ARG A 43 -4.49 -4.92 13.22
CA ARG A 43 -3.50 -5.11 14.31
C ARG A 43 -3.81 -6.32 15.20
N HIS A 44 -5.08 -6.67 15.37
CA HIS A 44 -5.49 -7.89 16.07
C HIS A 44 -5.33 -9.17 15.23
N THR A 45 -5.45 -9.10 13.90
CA THR A 45 -5.22 -10.25 13.00
C THR A 45 -3.79 -10.34 12.45
N SER A 46 -2.99 -9.26 12.55
CA SER A 46 -1.61 -9.17 12.02
C SER A 46 -0.51 -9.25 13.09
N LEU A 47 -0.85 -9.40 14.37
CA LEU A 47 0.16 -9.80 15.35
C LEU A 47 0.07 -11.32 15.56
N PRO A 48 0.92 -12.06 14.83
CA PRO A 48 2.21 -12.29 15.45
C PRO A 48 3.41 -12.27 14.50
N PHE A 49 3.50 -11.51 13.40
CA PHE A 49 4.77 -11.55 12.65
C PHE A 49 5.94 -10.94 13.46
N SER A 50 5.71 -9.83 14.18
CA SER A 50 6.72 -9.18 15.04
C SER A 50 6.93 -9.90 16.40
N LEU A 51 5.87 -10.48 16.97
CA LEU A 51 5.94 -11.28 18.20
C LEU A 51 6.61 -12.64 17.98
N SER A 52 6.43 -13.24 16.80
CA SER A 52 7.09 -14.51 16.45
C SER A 52 8.60 -14.31 16.33
N ILE A 53 9.06 -13.22 15.72
CA ILE A 53 10.50 -12.91 15.60
C ILE A 53 11.11 -12.69 16.99
N THR A 54 10.45 -11.94 17.88
CA THR A 54 10.98 -11.73 19.25
C THR A 54 10.92 -13.00 20.12
N LYS A 55 9.90 -13.86 19.97
CA LYS A 55 9.88 -15.20 20.61
C LYS A 55 10.95 -16.13 20.03
N LEU A 56 11.14 -16.17 18.72
CA LEU A 56 12.20 -16.93 18.03
C LEU A 56 13.60 -16.47 18.46
N CYS A 57 13.84 -15.16 18.53
CA CYS A 57 15.11 -14.59 19.00
C CYS A 57 15.34 -14.84 20.50
N ARG A 58 14.29 -14.99 21.32
CA ARG A 58 14.39 -15.36 22.73
C ARG A 58 14.72 -16.85 22.89
N TRP A 59 14.08 -17.72 22.10
CA TRP A 59 14.40 -19.16 22.04
C TRP A 59 15.84 -19.42 21.57
N ALA A 60 16.28 -18.73 20.51
CA ALA A 60 17.65 -18.83 20.01
C ALA A 60 18.70 -18.32 21.03
N ARG A 61 18.32 -17.41 21.94
CA ARG A 61 19.16 -16.95 23.06
C ARG A 61 19.24 -17.97 24.19
N VAL A 62 18.14 -18.66 24.50
CA VAL A 62 18.07 -19.70 25.54
C VAL A 62 18.90 -20.93 25.15
N LEU A 63 18.90 -21.30 23.87
CA LEU A 63 19.68 -22.43 23.36
C LEU A 63 21.21 -22.20 23.37
N ARG A 64 21.67 -20.96 23.60
CA ARG A 64 23.10 -20.60 23.56
C ARG A 64 23.77 -20.56 24.95
N GLY A 65 23.07 -21.01 25.99
CA GLY A 65 23.59 -21.08 27.36
C GLY A 65 23.69 -22.53 27.82
N VAL A 66 24.91 -22.99 28.09
CA VAL A 66 25.28 -24.32 28.61
C VAL A 66 25.53 -25.37 27.53
N LYS A 67 26.77 -25.32 27.04
CA LYS A 67 27.50 -26.40 26.37
C LYS A 67 27.61 -27.59 27.33
N LYS A 68 26.59 -28.45 27.36
CA LYS A 68 26.71 -29.83 27.83
C LYS A 68 26.15 -30.70 26.72
N ASP A 69 26.99 -31.63 26.27
CA ASP A 69 26.71 -32.59 25.23
C ASP A 69 25.58 -33.54 25.65
N VAL A 70 24.35 -33.04 25.61
CA VAL A 70 23.14 -33.85 25.67
C VAL A 70 22.75 -34.10 24.23
N GLU A 71 23.04 -35.32 23.78
CA GLU A 71 22.53 -35.93 22.56
C GLU A 71 21.00 -35.94 22.64
N MET A 72 20.39 -34.81 22.29
CA MET A 72 18.95 -34.68 22.19
C MET A 72 18.58 -35.28 20.83
N ILE A 73 18.22 -36.56 20.82
CA ILE A 73 17.62 -37.21 19.66
C ILE A 73 16.38 -36.39 19.28
N PRO A 74 16.30 -35.82 18.07
CA PRO A 74 15.12 -35.08 17.64
C PRO A 74 14.01 -36.07 17.27
N THR A 75 13.35 -36.65 18.26
CA THR A 75 12.13 -37.43 18.09
C THR A 75 10.92 -36.50 17.95
N SER A 76 10.80 -35.83 16.80
CA SER A 76 9.53 -35.51 16.11
C SER A 76 9.74 -34.43 15.05
N SER A 77 10.10 -34.81 13.83
CA SER A 77 10.01 -33.90 12.66
C SER A 77 9.31 -34.56 11.46
N THR A 78 8.45 -35.54 11.72
CA THR A 78 7.78 -36.32 10.67
C THR A 78 6.39 -35.77 10.31
N ASP A 79 5.83 -34.84 11.10
CA ASP A 79 4.45 -34.37 10.89
C ASP A 79 4.32 -33.09 10.05
N ILE A 80 5.43 -32.43 9.70
CA ILE A 80 5.39 -31.22 8.85
C ILE A 80 5.25 -31.60 7.36
N TRP A 81 5.86 -32.70 6.93
CA TRP A 81 5.78 -33.18 5.54
C TRP A 81 4.42 -33.79 5.18
N ARG A 82 3.60 -34.17 6.17
CA ARG A 82 2.29 -34.77 5.92
C ARG A 82 1.23 -33.72 5.53
N ILE A 83 1.38 -32.48 5.99
CA ILE A 83 0.43 -31.39 5.71
C ILE A 83 0.58 -30.86 4.27
N GLU A 84 1.79 -30.93 3.69
CA GLU A 84 2.03 -30.46 2.32
C GLU A 84 1.51 -31.44 1.25
N ALA A 85 1.44 -32.75 1.56
CA ALA A 85 0.96 -33.77 0.63
C ALA A 85 -0.58 -33.88 0.56
N GLU A 86 -1.31 -33.49 1.61
CA GLU A 86 -2.79 -33.51 1.60
C GLU A 86 -3.38 -32.32 0.84
N HIS A 87 -2.67 -31.20 0.74
CA HIS A 87 -3.16 -29.98 0.08
C HIS A 87 -3.14 -30.05 -1.46
N LEU A 88 -2.51 -31.08 -2.04
CA LEU A 88 -2.39 -31.26 -3.50
C LEU A 88 -3.47 -32.21 -4.08
N LYS A 89 -4.36 -32.74 -3.24
CA LYS A 89 -5.36 -33.75 -3.64
C LYS A 89 -6.78 -33.23 -3.85
N ASP A 90 -7.04 -31.95 -3.53
CA ASP A 90 -8.38 -31.34 -3.61
C ASP A 90 -8.56 -30.31 -4.76
N GLU A 91 -7.53 -30.06 -5.57
CA GLU A 91 -7.66 -29.28 -6.82
C GLU A 91 -7.97 -30.17 -8.03
N ALA A 92 -9.07 -30.93 -7.96
CA ALA A 92 -9.66 -31.60 -9.11
C ALA A 92 -11.11 -31.17 -9.27
N ILE A 93 -11.35 -29.88 -9.48
CA ILE A 93 -12.58 -29.42 -10.14
C ILE A 93 -12.34 -29.57 -11.65
N PRO A 94 -13.11 -30.43 -12.36
CA PRO A 94 -13.05 -30.49 -13.81
C PRO A 94 -13.60 -29.17 -14.37
N VAL A 95 -12.69 -28.28 -14.77
CA VAL A 95 -13.04 -27.08 -15.54
C VAL A 95 -13.16 -27.52 -16.99
N ASP A 96 -14.36 -27.96 -17.36
CA ASP A 96 -14.75 -28.11 -18.75
C ASP A 96 -14.91 -26.73 -19.41
N SER A 97 -14.37 -26.63 -20.62
CA SER A 97 -14.64 -25.61 -21.63
C SER A 97 -14.07 -24.20 -21.43
N TYR A 98 -12.88 -24.00 -21.99
CA TYR A 98 -12.55 -22.74 -22.66
C TYR A 98 -12.35 -23.00 -24.15
N PRO A 99 -13.01 -22.25 -25.05
CA PRO A 99 -12.79 -22.37 -26.48
C PRO A 99 -11.40 -21.84 -26.84
N VAL A 100 -10.72 -22.62 -27.67
CA VAL A 100 -9.47 -22.29 -28.36
C VAL A 100 -9.68 -20.98 -29.14
N VAL A 101 -9.12 -19.88 -28.65
CA VAL A 101 -8.91 -18.66 -29.42
C VAL A 101 -7.45 -18.66 -29.82
N ASP A 102 -7.24 -19.04 -31.07
CA ASP A 102 -6.00 -18.90 -31.81
C ASP A 102 -5.70 -17.40 -31.98
N THR A 103 -4.63 -16.92 -31.34
CA THR A 103 -4.16 -15.52 -31.48
C THR A 103 -2.70 -15.56 -31.92
N ASP A 104 -2.52 -15.85 -33.20
CA ASP A 104 -1.33 -15.51 -33.96
C ASP A 104 -1.22 -13.98 -34.06
N SER A 105 -0.53 -13.32 -33.12
CA SER A 105 0.15 -12.03 -33.38
C SER A 105 1.13 -11.66 -32.26
N LEU A 106 2.40 -12.08 -32.40
CA LEU A 106 3.53 -11.45 -31.72
C LEU A 106 4.11 -10.35 -32.60
N PRO A 107 4.18 -9.08 -32.16
CA PRO A 107 5.18 -8.17 -32.66
C PRO A 107 6.46 -8.32 -31.83
N ALA A 108 7.55 -8.61 -32.53
CA ALA A 108 8.89 -8.54 -32.02
C ALA A 108 9.28 -7.07 -31.81
N GLU A 109 9.43 -6.63 -30.55
CA GLU A 109 10.02 -5.33 -30.24
C GLU A 109 11.27 -5.47 -29.36
N ALA A 110 12.41 -5.25 -30.04
CA ALA A 110 13.63 -4.59 -29.63
C ALA A 110 14.11 -4.72 -28.18
N LEU A 111 15.18 -5.49 -28.03
CA LEU A 111 16.16 -5.38 -26.95
C LEU A 111 16.73 -3.95 -26.89
N LEU A 112 16.50 -3.25 -25.78
CA LEU A 112 17.21 -2.01 -25.41
C LEU A 112 18.28 -2.29 -24.33
N PRO A 113 19.33 -1.44 -24.25
CA PRO A 113 20.67 -1.90 -23.93
C PRO A 113 21.01 -1.92 -22.44
N THR A 114 21.95 -2.80 -22.15
CA THR A 114 22.78 -2.98 -20.95
C THR A 114 23.19 -1.67 -20.26
N PRO A 115 22.90 -1.50 -18.95
CA PRO A 115 23.48 -0.43 -18.15
C PRO A 115 24.97 -0.71 -17.93
N THR A 116 25.82 0.16 -18.44
CA THR A 116 27.26 0.13 -18.20
C THR A 116 27.53 0.69 -16.79
N HIS A 117 27.91 -0.19 -15.86
CA HIS A 117 28.33 0.19 -14.52
C HIS A 117 29.67 0.96 -14.63
N GLY A 118 29.58 2.29 -14.51
CA GLY A 118 30.75 3.16 -14.37
C GLY A 118 31.33 3.04 -12.96
N THR A 119 32.40 2.28 -12.82
CA THR A 119 33.24 2.24 -11.64
C THR A 119 34.06 3.52 -11.59
N SER A 120 33.79 4.41 -10.63
CA SER A 120 34.61 5.60 -10.38
C SER A 120 34.53 6.02 -8.91
N GLY A 121 35.68 6.19 -8.26
CA GLY A 121 35.81 7.04 -7.06
C GLY A 121 36.33 6.39 -5.78
N THR A 122 37.61 6.01 -5.77
CA THR A 122 38.64 6.41 -4.77
C THR A 122 38.33 6.29 -3.26
N PRO A 123 39.05 5.42 -2.49
CA PRO A 123 39.06 5.50 -1.03
C PRO A 123 40.01 6.61 -0.57
N CYS A 124 39.48 7.62 0.12
CA CYS A 124 40.27 8.63 0.81
C CYS A 124 40.91 8.00 2.06
N VAL A 125 42.19 7.68 1.96
CA VAL A 125 43.05 7.34 3.11
C VAL A 125 43.40 8.65 3.81
N VAL A 126 42.89 8.83 5.04
CA VAL A 126 43.41 9.83 5.97
C VAL A 126 44.25 9.09 7.02
N PRO A 127 45.58 9.28 7.05
CA PRO A 127 46.40 8.81 8.15
C PRO A 127 46.23 9.79 9.32
N SER A 128 45.69 9.30 10.43
CA SER A 128 45.76 10.02 11.71
C SER A 128 46.83 9.35 12.56
N ASP A 129 48.04 9.90 12.46
CA ASP A 129 49.09 9.69 13.44
C ASP A 129 48.65 10.36 14.76
N THR A 130 48.39 9.56 15.78
CA THR A 130 48.35 10.04 17.15
C THR A 130 49.24 9.14 18.01
N PRO A 131 50.45 9.60 18.35
CA PRO A 131 51.30 8.95 19.34
C PRO A 131 50.83 9.36 20.74
N GLY A 132 50.23 8.42 21.46
CA GLY A 132 49.73 8.62 22.82
C GLY A 132 50.00 7.40 23.68
N SER A 133 51.27 7.19 24.01
CA SER A 133 51.72 6.28 25.06
C SER A 133 51.10 6.69 26.40
N PHE A 134 50.37 5.80 27.06
CA PHE A 134 50.44 5.63 28.52
C PHE A 134 50.01 4.21 28.90
N VAL A 135 51.00 3.48 29.41
CA VAL A 135 50.92 2.12 29.92
C VAL A 135 50.31 2.15 31.31
N ALA A 136 49.12 1.55 31.46
CA ALA A 136 48.67 1.00 32.73
C ALA A 136 48.22 -0.44 32.45
N ALA A 137 49.04 -1.40 32.90
CA ALA A 137 48.83 -2.82 32.70
C ALA A 137 47.56 -3.28 33.42
N LEU A 138 46.44 -3.38 32.68
CA LEU A 138 45.27 -4.10 33.15
C LEU A 138 45.52 -5.62 33.01
N PRO A 139 45.07 -6.43 33.99
CA PRO A 139 45.23 -7.87 33.95
C PRO A 139 44.55 -8.46 32.71
N PRO A 140 45.11 -9.52 32.11
CA PRO A 140 44.66 -10.09 30.85
C PRO A 140 43.22 -10.56 30.97
N ARG A 141 42.28 -9.76 30.44
CA ARG A 141 40.90 -10.17 30.27
C ARG A 141 40.91 -11.26 29.21
N PRO A 142 40.39 -12.48 29.49
CA PRO A 142 40.40 -13.57 28.52
C PRO A 142 39.69 -13.10 27.25
N ALA A 143 40.47 -12.87 26.20
CA ALA A 143 39.98 -12.57 24.87
C ALA A 143 39.36 -13.85 24.33
N ALA A 144 38.09 -14.07 24.70
CA ALA A 144 37.26 -15.07 24.07
C ALA A 144 37.23 -14.73 22.58
N ALA A 145 37.97 -15.48 21.76
CA ALA A 145 37.94 -15.37 20.32
C ALA A 145 36.50 -15.67 19.87
N ILE A 146 35.74 -14.60 19.62
CA ILE A 146 34.38 -14.69 19.08
C ILE A 146 34.57 -15.15 17.64
N SER A 147 34.49 -16.46 17.40
CA SER A 147 34.45 -17.02 16.05
C SER A 147 33.18 -16.48 15.38
N ARG A 148 33.34 -15.48 14.51
CA ARG A 148 32.29 -15.08 13.58
C ARG A 148 31.98 -16.30 12.71
N THR A 149 30.83 -16.91 12.93
CA THR A 149 30.35 -18.02 12.10
C THR A 149 30.32 -17.52 10.65
N PRO A 150 31.08 -18.14 9.73
CA PRO A 150 31.11 -17.70 8.35
C PRO A 150 29.69 -17.77 7.79
N LEU A 151 29.17 -16.62 7.36
CA LEU A 151 27.87 -16.52 6.71
C LEU A 151 27.99 -17.28 5.40
N THR A 152 27.28 -18.40 5.28
CA THR A 152 27.33 -19.23 4.06
C THR A 152 26.71 -18.48 2.90
N GLN A 153 27.25 -18.68 1.69
CA GLN A 153 26.73 -18.05 0.47
C GLN A 153 25.24 -18.35 0.24
N ALA A 154 24.77 -19.53 0.65
CA ALA A 154 23.37 -19.91 0.63
C ALA A 154 22.48 -19.00 1.51
N LEU A 155 22.97 -18.57 2.68
CA LEU A 155 22.22 -17.70 3.57
C LEU A 155 22.10 -16.27 3.00
N LEU A 156 23.14 -15.78 2.30
CA LEU A 156 23.08 -14.49 1.60
C LEU A 156 22.05 -14.51 0.48
N LEU A 157 22.05 -15.57 -0.35
CA LEU A 157 21.06 -15.74 -1.41
C LEU A 157 19.62 -15.80 -0.86
N TRP A 158 19.43 -16.47 0.27
CA TRP A 158 18.11 -16.56 0.91
C TRP A 158 17.62 -15.21 1.42
N ILE A 159 18.50 -14.40 2.02
CA ILE A 159 18.18 -13.05 2.47
C ILE A 159 17.79 -12.16 1.28
N GLU A 160 18.52 -12.26 0.17
CA GLU A 160 18.21 -11.51 -1.05
C GLU A 160 16.85 -11.90 -1.65
N GLN A 161 16.53 -13.20 -1.71
CA GLN A 161 15.22 -13.68 -2.15
C GLN A 161 14.07 -13.19 -1.26
N LEU A 162 14.28 -13.13 0.05
CA LEU A 162 13.30 -12.58 0.99
C LEU A 162 13.07 -11.09 0.79
N ALA A 163 14.14 -10.32 0.62
CA ALA A 163 14.05 -8.89 0.32
C ALA A 163 13.28 -8.66 -0.98
N HIS A 164 13.64 -9.37 -2.05
CA HIS A 164 12.96 -9.28 -3.34
C HIS A 164 11.48 -9.69 -3.29
N SER A 165 11.16 -10.72 -2.50
CA SER A 165 9.78 -11.16 -2.27
C SER A 165 8.97 -10.09 -1.52
N ALA A 166 9.56 -9.45 -0.51
CA ALA A 166 8.93 -8.36 0.23
C ALA A 166 8.64 -7.15 -0.67
N ASP A 167 9.61 -6.75 -1.50
CA ASP A 167 9.46 -5.63 -2.43
C ASP A 167 8.37 -5.91 -3.48
N ARG A 168 8.35 -7.12 -4.06
CA ARG A 168 7.28 -7.54 -4.98
C ARG A 168 5.89 -7.52 -4.33
N ARG A 169 5.79 -7.89 -3.04
CA ARG A 169 4.51 -7.83 -2.31
C ARG A 169 4.10 -6.40 -2.03
N ALA A 170 5.04 -5.53 -1.66
CA ALA A 170 4.78 -4.11 -1.45
C ALA A 170 4.26 -3.45 -2.74
N ALA A 171 4.93 -3.67 -3.87
CA ALA A 171 4.52 -3.13 -5.17
C ALA A 171 3.12 -3.61 -5.60
N ARG A 172 2.79 -4.89 -5.39
CA ARG A 172 1.44 -5.42 -5.67
C ARG A 172 0.37 -4.79 -4.79
N LEU A 173 0.67 -4.58 -3.51
CA LEU A 173 -0.26 -3.95 -2.58
C LEU A 173 -0.51 -2.48 -2.99
N GLU A 174 0.53 -1.75 -3.34
CA GLU A 174 0.43 -0.37 -3.82
C GLU A 174 -0.41 -0.28 -5.09
N ALA A 175 -0.17 -1.15 -6.07
CA ALA A 175 -0.98 -1.23 -7.29
C ALA A 175 -2.45 -1.56 -6.99
N SER A 176 -2.71 -2.48 -6.07
CA SER A 176 -4.07 -2.84 -5.66
C SER A 176 -4.80 -1.68 -4.98
N ILE A 177 -4.12 -0.95 -4.08
CA ILE A 177 -4.69 0.22 -3.40
C ILE A 177 -4.98 1.33 -4.42
N SER A 178 -4.03 1.61 -5.33
CA SER A 178 -4.21 2.61 -6.38
C SER A 178 -5.41 2.26 -7.28
N SER A 179 -5.53 0.99 -7.68
CA SER A 179 -6.67 0.51 -8.47
C SER A 179 -7.99 0.69 -7.73
N MET A 180 -8.05 0.31 -6.44
CA MET A 180 -9.28 0.49 -5.65
C MET A 180 -9.70 1.95 -5.51
N ILE A 181 -8.74 2.86 -5.28
CA ILE A 181 -9.02 4.29 -5.17
C ILE A 181 -9.54 4.84 -6.50
N GLN A 182 -8.90 4.50 -7.62
CA GLN A 182 -9.32 4.93 -8.95
C GLN A 182 -10.73 4.44 -9.29
N THR A 183 -11.03 3.16 -9.06
CA THR A 183 -12.36 2.59 -9.30
C THR A 183 -13.42 3.27 -8.43
N THR A 184 -13.13 3.47 -7.14
CA THR A 184 -14.07 4.13 -6.22
C THR A 184 -14.35 5.59 -6.64
N LEU A 185 -13.31 6.32 -7.06
CA LEU A 185 -13.46 7.70 -7.55
C LEU A 185 -14.25 7.74 -8.87
N ALA A 186 -14.02 6.81 -9.79
CA ALA A 186 -14.76 6.71 -11.04
C ALA A 186 -16.25 6.40 -10.80
N ASP A 187 -16.54 5.47 -9.88
CA ASP A 187 -17.89 5.10 -9.49
C ASP A 187 -18.64 6.26 -8.83
N ALA A 188 -17.96 7.07 -8.02
CA ALA A 188 -18.55 8.26 -7.39
C ALA A 188 -18.66 9.46 -8.34
N GLY A 189 -17.71 9.62 -9.26
CA GLY A 189 -17.68 10.72 -10.22
C GLY A 189 -18.74 10.62 -11.31
N THR A 190 -19.08 9.39 -11.74
CA THR A 190 -20.04 9.16 -12.83
C THR A 190 -21.46 9.69 -12.50
N PRO A 191 -22.07 9.37 -11.35
CA PRO A 191 -23.37 9.93 -10.96
C PRO A 191 -23.35 11.45 -10.78
N LEU A 192 -22.24 12.00 -10.28
CA LEU A 192 -22.08 13.44 -10.10
C LEU A 192 -22.08 14.17 -11.46
N SER A 193 -21.33 13.65 -12.44
CA SER A 193 -21.33 14.20 -13.80
C SER A 193 -22.73 14.15 -14.42
N ALA A 194 -23.43 13.02 -14.29
CA ALA A 194 -24.79 12.86 -14.79
C ALA A 194 -25.78 13.86 -14.16
N ALA A 195 -25.66 14.12 -12.85
CA ALA A 195 -26.48 15.09 -12.16
C ALA A 195 -26.21 16.54 -12.62
N ILE A 196 -24.94 16.88 -12.90
CA ILE A 196 -24.57 18.19 -13.47
C ILE A 196 -25.16 18.34 -14.88
N ASP A 197 -25.15 17.29 -15.69
CA ASP A 197 -25.71 17.29 -17.04
C ASP A 197 -27.24 17.41 -17.04
N ASP A 198 -27.93 16.74 -16.12
CA ASP A 198 -29.37 16.92 -15.91
C ASP A 198 -29.68 18.37 -15.51
N LEU A 199 -28.93 18.94 -14.57
CA LEU A 199 -29.10 20.33 -14.14
C LEU A 199 -28.88 21.31 -15.30
N ALA A 200 -27.84 21.11 -16.10
CA ALA A 200 -27.58 21.91 -17.30
C ALA A 200 -28.73 21.85 -18.29
N THR A 201 -29.30 20.66 -18.51
CA THR A 201 -30.46 20.44 -19.38
C THR A 201 -31.69 21.20 -18.86
N ARG A 202 -31.97 21.12 -17.55
CA ARG A 202 -33.09 21.83 -16.93
C ARG A 202 -32.95 23.35 -17.05
N ILE A 203 -31.75 23.89 -16.89
CA ILE A 203 -31.47 25.32 -17.05
C ILE A 203 -31.73 25.76 -18.49
N ALA A 204 -31.32 24.98 -19.49
CA ALA A 204 -31.59 25.27 -20.89
C ALA A 204 -33.09 25.30 -21.22
N VAL A 205 -33.89 24.43 -20.57
CA VAL A 205 -35.35 24.45 -20.69
C VAL A 205 -35.94 25.72 -20.06
N CYS A 206 -35.48 26.12 -18.87
CA CYS A 206 -35.93 27.35 -18.20
C CYS A 206 -35.64 28.61 -19.02
N GLU A 207 -34.43 28.71 -19.58
CA GLU A 207 -34.00 29.84 -20.42
C GLU A 207 -34.91 30.03 -21.65
N ARG A 208 -35.36 28.93 -22.27
CA ARG A 208 -36.27 29.00 -23.41
C ARG A 208 -37.65 29.57 -23.04
N GLY A 209 -38.12 29.34 -21.81
CA GLY A 209 -39.44 29.78 -21.36
C GLY A 209 -39.48 31.21 -20.81
N GLN A 210 -38.43 31.64 -20.11
CA GLN A 210 -38.40 32.90 -19.37
C GLN A 210 -37.41 33.94 -19.92
N GLY A 211 -36.59 33.56 -20.91
CA GLY A 211 -35.46 34.34 -21.38
C GLY A 211 -34.21 34.18 -20.50
N ALA A 212 -33.10 34.72 -20.97
CA ALA A 212 -31.85 34.71 -20.21
C ALA A 212 -31.91 35.75 -19.09
N THR A 213 -32.14 35.29 -17.85
CA THR A 213 -32.01 36.13 -16.66
C THR A 213 -30.56 36.10 -16.16
N GLU A 214 -30.15 37.14 -15.45
CA GLU A 214 -28.82 37.20 -14.80
C GLU A 214 -28.56 35.97 -13.89
N GLU A 215 -29.60 35.43 -13.28
CA GLU A 215 -29.52 34.23 -12.46
C GLU A 215 -29.18 32.97 -13.27
N VAL A 216 -29.80 32.80 -14.44
CA VAL A 216 -29.51 31.68 -15.36
C VAL A 216 -28.09 31.78 -15.90
N ILE A 217 -27.62 32.99 -16.21
CA ILE A 217 -26.24 33.24 -16.66
C ILE A 217 -25.25 32.88 -15.55
N ALA A 218 -25.48 33.35 -14.31
CA ALA A 218 -24.63 33.04 -13.17
C ALA A 218 -24.59 31.53 -12.86
N LEU A 219 -25.73 30.84 -12.95
CA LEU A 219 -25.81 29.40 -12.71
C LEU A 219 -25.08 28.58 -13.79
N LYS A 220 -25.20 28.99 -15.07
CA LYS A 220 -24.41 28.40 -16.16
C LYS A 220 -22.92 28.56 -15.93
N ALA A 221 -22.47 29.75 -15.52
CA ALA A 221 -21.06 30.00 -15.21
C ALA A 221 -20.58 29.08 -14.08
N ALA A 222 -21.37 28.90 -13.02
CA ALA A 222 -21.04 27.97 -11.93
C ALA A 222 -20.92 26.51 -12.39
N ILE A 223 -21.78 26.06 -13.29
CA ILE A 223 -21.70 24.70 -13.87
C ILE A 223 -20.43 24.50 -14.69
N VAL A 224 -20.00 25.53 -15.44
CA VAL A 224 -18.73 25.48 -16.19
C VAL A 224 -17.55 25.29 -15.24
N VAL A 225 -17.53 26.01 -14.11
CA VAL A 225 -16.49 25.85 -13.07
C VAL A 225 -16.54 24.45 -12.46
N LEU A 226 -17.72 23.95 -12.11
CA LEU A 226 -17.86 22.60 -11.55
C LEU A 226 -17.36 21.50 -12.50
N ARG A 227 -17.58 21.66 -13.80
CA ARG A 227 -17.07 20.71 -14.81
C ARG A 227 -15.56 20.77 -14.97
N SER A 228 -14.95 21.95 -14.86
CA SER A 228 -13.48 22.07 -14.93
C SER A 228 -12.78 21.43 -13.73
N ASP A 229 -13.43 21.41 -12.56
CA ASP A 229 -12.85 20.79 -11.36
C ASP A 229 -12.94 19.25 -11.37
N MET A 230 -13.72 18.66 -12.28
CA MET A 230 -13.90 17.21 -12.42
C MET A 230 -12.95 16.55 -13.44
N HIS A 231 -12.19 17.34 -14.20
CA HIS A 231 -11.23 16.85 -15.21
C HIS A 231 -9.79 17.05 -14.75
#